data_AF-A0A0F0CEP6-F1
#
_entry.id   AF-A0A0F0CEP6-F1
#
_cell.length_a   1.000
_cell.length_b   1.000
_cell.length_c   1.000
_cell.angle_alpha   90.00
_cell.angle_beta   90.00
_cell.angle_gamma   90.00
#
_symmetry.space_group_name_H-M   'P 1'
#
loop_
_entity.id
_entity.type
_entity.pdbx_description
1 polymer ?
#
loop_
_entity_poly.entity_id
_entity_poly.type
_entity_poly.pdbx_seq_one_letter_code
_entity_poly.pdbx_strand_id
1 'polypeptide(L)'
;MLGHIQNMKLRARLLLSYAVIIIICLAASITALFMLNRIGNNLSSFYNNNYTVTVHVWMAKREMQAARADLLNAILDSDVDDNENVEKANRHLGNMRAAFPVIRKSFKGDIALVDQVDSFLEQAIVYRDQVFELMESDQRGEAYEVMKLNYIPLLDQMSDTLQEIADVAGRNAKLMVEEGEQARTAAIVIVIVIMVLSIVSALLFGLYISNGILRPVNEIQHAAQKLAGGELDGAFVAYTSEDELGKMSDSIRDLISYQHTIIEDISDILGSMAQGNFRVQSKAREYYRGQYNRILISMRELRDNLDSILLQIGHSAKQVADGSEQVSAGAQALALGAAEQAGSVEELAAAVHNISERVNETAENAGDARVQTDQAGIQVSMSSKKMQEMIDAMKVISEKSSQISKIIKTIEDIAFQTNILALNASVEAARVGKAGEGFAVVAKEIRNLADRTSEASKNTTVLIKESAAAVEEGERAACATAGSLAQVVKSTKQVIMTVDKIAAATNYQSESVLQITAEVGQISDVVQSNSATSEELAAASEELSSQAQVLEELAERFELYG
;
A
#
# COMPACT_ATOMS: atom_id res chain seq x y z
N MET A 1 37.45 -41.86 23.02
CA MET A 1 36.14 -42.25 23.59
C MET A 1 35.17 -41.07 23.77
N LEU A 2 35.60 -39.92 24.31
CA LEU A 2 34.69 -38.78 24.58
C LEU A 2 33.96 -38.21 23.34
N GLY A 3 34.62 -38.10 22.18
CA GLY A 3 33.97 -37.62 20.95
C GLY A 3 32.88 -38.56 20.40
N HIS A 4 33.03 -39.88 20.55
CA HIS A 4 31.97 -40.82 20.19
C HIS A 4 30.75 -40.70 21.12
N ILE A 5 30.96 -40.39 22.39
CA ILE A 5 29.86 -40.19 23.35
C ILE A 5 29.06 -38.93 23.02
N GLN A 6 29.72 -37.89 22.47
CA GLN A 6 29.07 -36.63 22.06
C GLN A 6 28.15 -36.77 20.84
N ASN A 7 28.41 -37.74 19.95
CA ASN A 7 27.54 -38.01 18.79
C ASN A 7 26.48 -39.09 19.07
N MET A 8 26.49 -39.72 20.25
CA MET A 8 25.44 -40.66 20.64
C MET A 8 24.13 -39.92 20.88
N LYS A 9 23.03 -40.54 20.42
CA LYS A 9 21.66 -40.15 20.79
C LYS A 9 21.54 -39.94 22.29
N LEU A 10 20.79 -38.91 22.68
CA LEU A 10 20.66 -38.48 24.07
C LEU A 10 20.18 -39.63 24.98
N ARG A 11 19.23 -40.43 24.48
CA ARG A 11 18.75 -41.66 25.15
C ARG A 11 19.86 -42.69 25.39
N ALA A 12 20.72 -42.92 24.40
CA ALA A 12 21.79 -43.92 24.51
C ALA A 12 22.87 -43.47 25.51
N ARG A 13 23.19 -42.16 25.54
CA ARG A 13 24.12 -41.57 26.51
C ARG A 13 23.60 -41.71 27.94
N LEU A 14 22.32 -41.42 28.17
CA LEU A 14 21.66 -41.59 29.48
C LEU A 14 21.68 -43.05 29.93
N LEU A 15 21.24 -43.98 29.07
CA LEU A 15 21.22 -45.41 29.39
C LEU A 15 22.60 -45.98 29.70
N LEU A 16 23.64 -45.54 28.98
CA LEU A 16 25.02 -45.97 29.25
C LEU A 16 25.51 -45.50 30.63
N SER A 17 25.20 -44.27 31.02
CA SER A 17 25.56 -43.77 32.37
C SER A 17 24.87 -44.54 33.49
N TYR A 18 23.58 -44.85 33.33
CA TYR A 18 22.84 -45.65 34.30
C TYR A 18 23.36 -47.10 34.36
N ALA A 19 23.68 -47.70 33.21
CA ALA A 19 24.23 -49.05 33.16
C ALA A 19 25.55 -49.17 33.93
N VAL A 20 26.46 -48.19 33.80
CA VAL A 20 27.73 -48.17 34.55
C VAL A 20 27.48 -48.10 36.06
N ILE A 21 26.59 -47.21 36.51
CA ILE A 21 26.26 -47.08 37.95
C ILE A 21 25.65 -48.38 38.49
N ILE A 22 24.72 -48.99 37.75
CA ILE A 22 24.07 -50.26 38.13
C ILE A 22 25.11 -51.38 38.26
N ILE A 23 26.05 -51.49 37.31
CA ILE A 23 27.12 -52.50 37.35
C ILE A 23 27.99 -52.35 38.61
N ILE A 24 28.36 -51.12 38.98
CA ILE A 24 29.18 -50.89 40.19
C ILE A 24 28.39 -51.24 41.46
N CYS A 25 27.11 -50.87 41.53
CA CYS A 25 26.23 -51.24 42.66
C CYS A 25 26.01 -52.76 42.78
N LEU A 26 25.88 -53.46 41.64
CA LEU A 26 25.77 -54.92 41.62
C LEU A 26 27.08 -55.56 42.09
N ALA A 27 28.23 -55.07 41.64
CA ALA A 27 29.53 -55.55 42.09
C ALA A 27 29.72 -55.37 43.61
N ALA A 28 29.30 -54.22 44.16
CA ALA A 28 29.30 -53.98 45.61
C ALA A 28 28.44 -55.01 46.36
N SER A 29 27.22 -55.25 45.86
CA SER A 29 26.25 -56.16 46.48
C SER A 29 26.75 -57.62 46.45
N ILE A 30 27.30 -58.06 45.32
CA ILE A 30 27.88 -59.41 45.17
C ILE A 30 29.07 -59.57 46.11
N THR A 31 29.97 -58.58 46.19
CA THR A 31 31.14 -58.61 47.07
C THR A 31 30.73 -58.69 48.54
N ALA A 32 29.72 -57.90 48.95
CA ALA A 32 29.18 -57.94 50.31
C ALA A 32 28.61 -59.32 50.67
N LEU A 33 27.82 -59.92 49.78
CA LEU A 33 27.27 -61.27 49.96
C LEU A 33 28.37 -62.33 50.11
N PHE A 34 29.42 -62.26 49.29
CA PHE A 34 30.54 -63.20 49.36
C PHE A 34 31.29 -63.09 50.70
N MET A 35 31.54 -61.86 51.17
CA MET A 35 32.21 -61.62 52.46
C MET A 35 31.35 -62.06 53.65
N LEU A 36 30.04 -61.83 53.60
CA LEU A 36 29.11 -62.30 54.64
C LEU A 36 29.10 -63.83 54.75
N ASN A 37 29.09 -64.53 53.61
CA ASN A 37 29.15 -65.98 53.56
C ASN A 37 30.49 -66.51 54.11
N ARG A 38 31.62 -65.84 53.79
CA ARG A 38 32.94 -66.19 54.34
C ARG A 38 32.99 -66.07 55.87
N ILE A 39 32.43 -65.01 56.43
CA ILE A 39 32.34 -64.82 57.89
C ILE A 39 31.45 -65.91 58.52
N GLY A 40 30.30 -66.22 57.91
CA GLY A 40 29.41 -67.29 58.35
C GLY A 40 30.10 -68.67 58.39
N ASN A 41 30.86 -69.01 57.35
CA ASN A 41 31.61 -70.27 57.30
C ASN A 41 32.74 -70.32 58.33
N ASN A 42 33.40 -69.19 58.60
CA ASN A 42 34.41 -69.09 59.66
C ASN A 42 33.79 -69.35 61.04
N LEU A 43 32.64 -68.74 61.34
CA LEU A 43 31.92 -68.95 62.60
C LEU A 43 31.41 -70.40 62.76
N SER A 44 30.88 -70.99 61.69
CA SER A 44 30.46 -72.39 61.68
C SER A 44 31.63 -73.34 61.96
N SER A 45 32.80 -73.08 61.36
CA SER A 45 34.02 -73.86 61.58
C SER A 45 34.59 -73.68 62.99
N PHE A 46 34.52 -72.47 63.55
CA PHE A 46 34.87 -72.20 64.95
C PHE A 46 34.03 -73.04 65.91
N TYR A 47 32.70 -73.05 65.72
CA TYR A 47 31.78 -73.80 66.57
C TYR A 47 31.99 -75.31 66.42
N ASN A 48 31.88 -75.83 65.19
CA ASN A 48 31.87 -77.28 64.93
C ASN A 48 33.22 -77.97 65.17
N ASN A 49 34.33 -77.23 65.10
CA ASN A 49 35.67 -77.77 65.32
C ASN A 49 36.19 -77.37 66.71
N ASN A 50 36.72 -76.16 66.85
CA ASN A 50 37.54 -75.77 68.00
C ASN A 50 36.72 -75.68 69.31
N TYR A 51 35.53 -75.09 69.26
CA TYR A 51 34.66 -75.01 70.43
C TYR A 51 34.15 -76.40 70.85
N THR A 52 33.61 -77.17 69.90
CA THR A 52 33.18 -78.56 70.13
C THR A 52 34.29 -79.41 70.75
N VAL A 53 35.51 -79.37 70.22
CA VAL A 53 36.64 -80.14 70.77
C VAL A 53 36.93 -79.72 72.20
N THR A 54 37.02 -78.42 72.46
CA THR A 54 37.32 -77.91 73.80
C THR A 54 36.28 -78.38 74.82
N VAL A 55 34.99 -78.28 74.48
CA VAL A 55 33.89 -78.75 75.35
C VAL A 55 33.96 -80.25 75.59
N HIS A 56 34.16 -81.06 74.55
CA HIS A 56 34.21 -82.52 74.68
C HIS A 56 35.46 -83.02 75.39
N VAL A 57 36.60 -82.34 75.25
CA VAL A 57 37.81 -82.60 76.02
C VAL A 57 37.56 -82.33 77.51
N TRP A 58 36.97 -81.18 77.86
CA TRP A 58 36.63 -80.86 79.25
C TRP A 58 35.62 -81.86 79.83
N MET A 59 34.64 -82.28 79.03
CA MET A 59 33.71 -83.34 79.41
C MET A 59 34.45 -84.65 79.67
N ALA A 60 35.29 -85.11 78.74
CA ALA A 60 36.06 -86.35 78.88
C ALA A 60 36.93 -86.32 80.15
N LYS A 61 37.68 -85.23 80.37
CA LYS A 61 38.51 -85.04 81.57
C LYS A 61 37.67 -85.09 82.85
N ARG A 62 36.53 -84.39 82.88
CA ARG A 62 35.64 -84.38 84.06
C ARG A 62 35.10 -85.77 84.37
N GLU A 63 34.56 -86.46 83.37
CA GLU A 63 33.99 -87.80 83.54
C GLU A 63 35.09 -88.83 83.92
N MET A 64 36.29 -88.72 83.34
CA MET A 64 37.45 -89.54 83.72
C MET A 64 37.81 -89.39 85.20
N GLN A 65 37.90 -88.15 85.69
CA GLN A 65 38.27 -87.88 87.07
C GLN A 65 37.14 -88.27 88.05
N ALA A 66 35.88 -88.14 87.64
CA ALA A 66 34.74 -88.65 88.39
C ALA A 66 34.78 -90.19 88.50
N ALA A 67 35.02 -90.90 87.38
CA ALA A 67 35.18 -92.35 87.39
C ALA A 67 36.34 -92.80 88.28
N ARG A 68 37.48 -92.10 88.21
CA ARG A 68 38.63 -92.34 89.10
C ARG A 68 38.23 -92.18 90.57
N ALA A 69 37.49 -91.13 90.93
CA ALA A 69 37.07 -90.89 92.30
C ALA A 69 36.12 -92.00 92.79
N ASP A 70 35.14 -92.40 91.98
CA ASP A 70 34.18 -93.45 92.33
C ASP A 70 34.84 -94.83 92.47
N LEU A 71 35.79 -95.18 91.58
CA LEU A 71 36.58 -96.41 91.72
C LEU A 71 37.43 -96.40 93.00
N LEU A 72 38.04 -95.25 93.34
CA LEU A 72 38.83 -95.13 94.56
C LEU A 72 37.94 -95.26 95.81
N ASN A 73 36.74 -94.68 95.78
CA ASN A 73 35.76 -94.80 96.86
C ASN A 73 35.29 -96.24 97.03
N ALA A 74 35.02 -96.97 95.93
CA ALA A 74 34.68 -98.40 95.98
C ALA A 74 35.80 -99.23 96.63
N ILE A 75 37.07 -98.91 96.36
CA ILE A 75 38.21 -99.61 96.96
C ILE A 75 38.35 -99.30 98.46
N LEU A 76 38.21 -98.03 98.85
CA LEU A 76 38.56 -97.54 100.20
C LEU A 76 37.44 -97.63 101.24
N ASP A 77 36.17 -97.55 100.84
CA ASP A 77 35.02 -97.53 101.75
C ASP A 77 34.40 -98.94 101.86
N SER A 78 34.45 -99.54 103.05
CA SER A 78 33.91 -100.88 103.30
C SER A 78 32.43 -100.88 103.70
N ASP A 79 31.82 -99.70 103.89
CA ASP A 79 30.47 -99.55 104.47
C ASP A 79 29.39 -99.18 103.42
N VAL A 80 29.75 -99.02 102.15
CA VAL A 80 28.84 -98.67 101.04
C VAL A 80 28.72 -99.84 100.06
N ASP A 81 27.54 -100.03 99.47
CA ASP A 81 27.30 -101.04 98.42
C ASP A 81 28.27 -100.80 97.25
N ASP A 82 29.33 -101.61 97.17
CA ASP A 82 30.42 -101.51 96.19
C ASP A 82 29.89 -101.40 94.76
N ASN A 83 28.74 -102.04 94.51
CA ASN A 83 28.09 -102.08 93.22
C ASN A 83 27.63 -100.68 92.75
N GLU A 84 27.23 -99.79 93.66
CA GLU A 84 26.75 -98.45 93.29
C GLU A 84 27.89 -97.56 92.76
N ASN A 85 29.04 -97.57 93.43
CA ASN A 85 30.21 -96.77 93.04
C ASN A 85 30.85 -97.32 91.76
N VAL A 86 30.91 -98.64 91.60
CA VAL A 86 31.37 -99.28 90.35
C VAL A 86 30.43 -98.97 89.18
N GLU A 87 29.11 -98.95 89.40
CA GLU A 87 28.15 -98.58 88.36
C GLU A 87 28.26 -97.10 87.96
N LYS A 88 28.43 -96.19 88.93
CA LYS A 88 28.70 -94.76 88.67
C LYS A 88 30.00 -94.57 87.89
N ALA A 89 31.08 -95.23 88.28
CA ALA A 89 32.33 -95.20 87.56
C ALA A 89 32.18 -95.69 86.11
N ASN A 90 31.48 -96.80 85.90
CA ASN A 90 31.21 -97.33 84.55
C ASN A 90 30.38 -96.34 83.71
N ARG A 91 29.41 -95.66 84.32
CA ARG A 91 28.61 -94.61 83.66
C ARG A 91 29.47 -93.43 83.25
N HIS A 92 30.32 -92.94 84.14
CA HIS A 92 31.28 -91.88 83.86
C HIS A 92 32.28 -92.27 82.76
N LEU A 93 32.83 -93.49 82.80
CA LEU A 93 33.68 -94.01 81.72
C LEU A 93 32.94 -94.12 80.38
N GLY A 94 31.66 -94.50 80.40
CA GLY A 94 30.80 -94.51 79.21
C GLY A 94 30.63 -93.12 78.60
N ASN A 95 30.36 -92.11 79.43
CA ASN A 95 30.24 -90.72 78.99
C ASN A 95 31.56 -90.15 78.48
N MET A 96 32.68 -90.46 79.15
CA MET A 96 34.02 -90.13 78.69
C MET A 96 34.27 -90.73 77.30
N ARG A 97 34.00 -92.02 77.12
CA ARG A 97 34.19 -92.71 75.83
C ARG A 97 33.36 -92.10 74.71
N ALA A 98 32.13 -91.67 75.00
CA ALA A 98 31.27 -91.01 74.02
C ALA A 98 31.83 -89.66 73.51
N ALA A 99 32.74 -89.04 74.26
CA ALA A 99 33.39 -87.79 73.86
C ALA A 99 34.46 -87.99 72.77
N PHE A 100 35.21 -89.10 72.79
CA PHE A 100 36.36 -89.29 71.91
C PHE A 100 36.02 -89.32 70.40
N PRO A 101 34.94 -89.98 69.93
CA PRO A 101 34.56 -89.91 68.52
C PRO A 101 34.30 -88.47 68.04
N VAL A 102 33.75 -87.63 68.92
CA VAL A 102 33.50 -86.22 68.61
C VAL A 102 34.80 -85.44 68.57
N ILE A 103 35.69 -85.64 69.55
CA ILE A 103 37.03 -85.04 69.57
C ILE A 103 37.79 -85.42 68.29
N ARG A 104 37.85 -86.71 67.92
CA ARG A 104 38.54 -87.19 66.72
C ARG A 104 37.99 -86.57 65.43
N LYS A 105 36.66 -86.43 65.31
CA LYS A 105 36.02 -85.85 64.11
C LYS A 105 36.26 -84.34 63.99
N SER A 106 36.17 -83.63 65.12
CA SER A 106 36.18 -82.17 65.16
C SER A 106 37.56 -81.57 65.37
N PHE A 107 38.53 -82.32 65.88
CA PHE A 107 39.89 -81.83 66.09
C PHE A 107 40.60 -81.61 64.77
N LYS A 108 41.13 -80.39 64.60
CA LYS A 108 41.90 -79.95 63.42
C LYS A 108 43.35 -79.62 63.79
N GLY A 109 43.87 -80.29 64.83
CA GLY A 109 45.28 -80.28 65.21
C GLY A 109 45.99 -81.56 64.80
N ASP A 110 47.09 -81.87 65.48
CA ASP A 110 47.82 -83.12 65.25
C ASP A 110 47.04 -84.33 65.77
N ILE A 111 46.53 -85.14 64.85
CA ILE A 111 45.72 -86.34 65.17
C ILE A 111 46.51 -87.33 66.03
N ALA A 112 47.85 -87.30 66.00
CA ALA A 112 48.68 -88.13 66.85
C ALA A 112 48.38 -87.96 68.35
N LEU A 113 47.94 -86.77 68.80
CA LEU A 113 47.51 -86.55 70.18
C LEU A 113 46.24 -87.34 70.53
N VAL A 114 45.30 -87.43 69.57
CA VAL A 114 44.07 -88.22 69.75
C VAL A 114 44.41 -89.71 69.74
N ASP A 115 45.29 -90.14 68.84
CA ASP A 115 45.77 -91.53 68.80
C ASP A 115 46.50 -91.93 70.10
N GLN A 116 47.25 -91.00 70.70
CA GLN A 116 47.92 -91.20 71.98
C GLN A 116 46.93 -91.35 73.14
N VAL A 117 45.87 -90.54 73.17
CA VAL A 117 44.76 -90.67 74.13
C VAL A 117 44.04 -92.01 73.96
N ASP A 118 43.78 -92.45 72.73
CA ASP A 118 43.19 -93.77 72.46
C ASP A 118 44.11 -94.90 72.96
N SER A 119 45.43 -94.80 72.76
CA SER A 119 46.39 -95.77 73.28
C SER A 119 46.44 -95.82 74.80
N PHE A 120 46.40 -94.66 75.48
CA PHE A 120 46.30 -94.61 76.94
C PHE A 120 44.98 -95.19 77.44
N LEU A 121 43.88 -94.95 76.74
CA LEU A 121 42.58 -95.53 77.06
C LEU A 121 42.61 -97.06 76.97
N GLU A 122 43.19 -97.63 75.91
CA GLU A 122 43.35 -99.08 75.76
C GLU A 122 44.18 -99.70 76.89
N GLN A 123 45.31 -99.08 77.25
CA GLN A 123 46.13 -99.53 78.37
C GLN A 123 45.40 -99.38 79.72
N ALA A 124 44.69 -98.27 79.91
CA ALA A 124 43.94 -97.99 81.13
C ALA A 124 42.80 -99.01 81.31
N ILE A 125 42.16 -99.48 80.22
CA ILE A 125 41.13 -100.53 80.29
C ILE A 125 41.69 -101.82 80.89
N VAL A 126 42.90 -102.25 80.51
CA VAL A 126 43.52 -103.47 81.04
C VAL A 126 43.69 -103.38 82.56
N TYR A 127 44.24 -102.28 83.07
CA TYR A 127 44.42 -102.10 84.51
C TYR A 127 43.10 -101.87 85.26
N ARG A 128 42.11 -101.23 84.63
CA ARG A 128 40.77 -101.09 85.19
C ARG A 128 40.10 -102.45 85.37
N ASP A 129 40.19 -103.31 84.36
CA ASP A 129 39.58 -104.64 84.42
C ASP A 129 40.26 -105.50 85.48
N GLN A 130 41.58 -105.36 85.65
CA GLN A 130 42.29 -105.94 86.79
C GLN A 130 41.82 -105.38 88.14
N VAL A 131 41.59 -104.06 88.24
CA VAL A 131 41.01 -103.46 89.46
C VAL A 131 39.63 -104.03 89.74
N PHE A 132 38.78 -104.22 88.72
CA PHE A 132 37.47 -104.85 88.88
C PHE A 132 37.56 -106.33 89.30
N GLU A 133 38.43 -107.13 88.69
CA GLU A 133 38.63 -108.54 89.07
C GLU A 133 39.16 -108.69 90.51
N LEU A 134 40.09 -107.82 90.93
CA LEU A 134 40.62 -107.79 92.29
C LEU A 134 39.58 -107.34 93.31
N MET A 135 38.68 -106.42 92.92
CA MET A 135 37.54 -106.02 93.74
C MET A 135 36.51 -107.15 93.88
N GLU A 136 36.21 -107.89 92.80
CA GLU A 136 35.33 -109.08 92.86
C GLU A 136 35.93 -110.22 93.70
N SER A 137 37.26 -110.30 93.78
CA SER A 137 38.00 -111.30 94.56
C SER A 137 38.28 -110.86 96.01
N ASP A 138 37.71 -109.74 96.47
CA ASP A 138 37.87 -109.13 97.81
C ASP A 138 39.32 -108.75 98.18
N GLN A 139 40.18 -108.52 97.18
CA GLN A 139 41.59 -108.15 97.33
C GLN A 139 41.80 -106.62 97.23
N ARG A 140 41.07 -105.85 98.04
CA ARG A 140 41.04 -104.37 97.99
C ARG A 140 42.41 -103.69 98.11
N GLY A 141 43.32 -104.24 98.92
CA GLY A 141 44.68 -103.71 99.07
C GLY A 141 45.51 -103.82 97.79
N GLU A 142 45.38 -104.92 97.06
CA GLU A 142 46.03 -105.13 95.76
C GLU A 142 45.36 -104.29 94.67
N ALA A 143 44.02 -104.16 94.69
CA ALA A 143 43.26 -103.27 93.81
C ALA A 143 43.70 -101.80 93.96
N TYR A 144 43.93 -101.34 95.21
CA TYR A 144 44.45 -100.00 95.47
C TYR A 144 45.85 -99.78 94.88
N GLU A 145 46.75 -100.76 95.01
CA GLU A 145 48.11 -100.67 94.46
C GLU A 145 48.11 -100.67 92.92
N VAL A 146 47.32 -101.53 92.26
CA VAL A 146 47.14 -101.48 90.78
C VAL A 146 46.57 -100.14 90.35
N MET A 147 45.59 -99.62 91.09
CA MET A 147 45.01 -98.32 90.80
C MET A 147 46.03 -97.19 90.95
N LYS A 148 46.84 -97.21 92.00
CA LYS A 148 47.83 -96.17 92.30
C LYS A 148 49.06 -96.20 91.40
N LEU A 149 49.62 -97.38 91.16
CA LEU A 149 50.88 -97.54 90.43
C LEU A 149 50.71 -97.63 88.92
N ASN A 150 49.55 -98.11 88.44
CA ASN A 150 49.34 -98.38 87.00
C ASN A 150 48.20 -97.56 86.41
N TYR A 151 47.01 -97.56 87.02
CA TYR A 151 45.82 -96.94 86.42
C TYR A 151 45.85 -95.41 86.51
N ILE A 152 46.12 -94.85 87.70
CA ILE A 152 46.15 -93.41 87.94
C ILE A 152 47.18 -92.67 87.06
N PRO A 153 48.44 -93.13 86.94
CA PRO A 153 49.42 -92.47 86.08
C PRO A 153 49.00 -92.43 84.61
N LEU A 154 48.30 -93.47 84.11
CA LEU A 154 47.74 -93.48 82.75
C LEU A 154 46.61 -92.46 82.60
N LEU A 155 45.73 -92.32 83.60
CA LEU A 155 44.69 -91.30 83.58
C LEU A 155 45.26 -89.88 83.66
N ASP A 156 46.34 -89.67 84.41
CA ASP A 156 47.03 -88.38 84.49
C ASP A 156 47.71 -88.06 83.14
N GLN A 157 48.40 -89.02 82.51
CA GLN A 157 48.93 -88.86 81.15
C GLN A 157 47.83 -88.57 80.13
N MET A 158 46.71 -89.29 80.20
CA MET A 158 45.56 -89.05 79.34
C MET A 158 44.95 -87.66 79.58
N SER A 159 44.90 -87.19 80.83
CA SER A 159 44.44 -85.85 81.21
C SER A 159 45.30 -84.73 80.63
N ASP A 160 46.62 -84.96 80.60
CA ASP A 160 47.61 -84.01 80.08
C ASP A 160 47.56 -83.95 78.55
N THR A 161 47.50 -85.09 77.86
CA THR A 161 47.31 -85.11 76.41
C THR A 161 45.97 -84.51 76.00
N LEU A 162 44.90 -84.78 76.77
CA LEU A 162 43.62 -84.10 76.60
C LEU A 162 43.75 -82.59 76.81
N GLN A 163 44.51 -82.12 77.81
CA GLN A 163 44.77 -80.70 78.00
C GLN A 163 45.45 -80.08 76.78
N GLU A 164 46.45 -80.75 76.22
CA GLU A 164 47.15 -80.28 75.03
C GLU A 164 46.22 -80.16 73.81
N ILE A 165 45.30 -81.13 73.62
CA ILE A 165 44.25 -81.06 72.59
C ILE A 165 43.36 -79.83 72.80
N ALA A 166 42.93 -79.56 74.04
CA ALA A 166 42.15 -78.35 74.36
C ALA A 166 42.96 -77.06 74.11
N ASP A 167 44.24 -77.03 74.45
CA ASP A 167 45.08 -75.84 74.24
C ASP A 167 45.34 -75.56 72.75
N VAL A 168 45.51 -76.61 71.94
CA VAL A 168 45.58 -76.49 70.47
C VAL A 168 44.25 -75.99 69.90
N ALA A 169 43.12 -76.58 70.33
CA ALA A 169 41.79 -76.13 69.92
C ALA A 169 41.53 -74.67 70.33
N GLY A 170 41.93 -74.27 71.55
CA GLY A 170 41.82 -72.90 72.05
C GLY A 170 42.68 -71.90 71.27
N ARG A 171 43.91 -72.28 70.89
CA ARG A 171 44.76 -71.45 70.01
C ARG A 171 44.16 -71.30 68.61
N ASN A 172 43.69 -72.38 68.02
CA ASN A 172 43.04 -72.34 66.69
C ASN A 172 41.75 -71.50 66.73
N ALA A 173 40.96 -71.61 67.79
CA ALA A 173 39.79 -70.76 68.04
C ALA A 173 40.18 -69.27 68.06
N LYS A 174 41.24 -68.90 68.80
CA LYS A 174 41.72 -67.52 68.87
C LYS A 174 42.20 -66.99 67.52
N LEU A 175 42.98 -67.77 66.78
CA LEU A 175 43.44 -67.40 65.42
C LEU A 175 42.25 -67.16 64.48
N MET A 176 41.24 -68.03 64.50
CA MET A 176 40.04 -67.85 63.68
C MET A 176 39.22 -66.59 64.04
N VAL A 177 39.22 -66.17 65.31
CA VAL A 177 38.60 -64.91 65.74
C VAL A 177 39.41 -63.72 65.21
N GLU A 178 40.74 -63.74 65.33
CA GLU A 178 41.62 -62.68 64.81
C GLU A 178 41.51 -62.56 63.28
N GLU A 179 41.53 -63.67 62.55
CA GLU A 179 41.30 -63.70 61.10
C GLU A 179 39.89 -63.21 60.73
N GLY A 180 38.88 -63.53 61.55
CA GLY A 180 37.50 -63.07 61.39
C GLY A 180 37.35 -61.56 61.54
N GLU A 181 37.98 -60.96 62.55
CA GLU A 181 37.98 -59.50 62.76
C GLU A 181 38.73 -58.76 61.64
N GLN A 182 39.85 -59.31 61.16
CA GLN A 182 40.56 -58.76 60.00
C GLN A 182 39.71 -58.84 58.73
N ALA A 183 39.09 -60.00 58.46
CA ALA A 183 38.20 -60.18 57.32
C ALA A 183 36.99 -59.24 57.36
N ARG A 184 36.41 -59.02 58.55
CA ARG A 184 35.32 -58.05 58.77
C ARG A 184 35.76 -56.63 58.45
N THR A 185 36.91 -56.21 58.99
CA THR A 185 37.45 -54.85 58.75
C THR A 185 37.75 -54.64 57.27
N ALA A 186 38.39 -55.60 56.61
CA ALA A 186 38.66 -55.56 55.18
C ALA A 186 37.37 -55.47 54.36
N ALA A 187 36.33 -56.24 54.72
CA ALA A 187 35.04 -56.20 54.04
C ALA A 187 34.36 -54.82 54.14
N ILE A 188 34.38 -54.19 55.32
CA ILE A 188 33.81 -52.85 55.52
C ILE A 188 34.54 -51.81 54.66
N VAL A 189 35.88 -51.83 54.64
CA VAL A 189 36.69 -50.88 53.86
C VAL A 189 36.40 -51.04 52.36
N ILE A 190 36.36 -52.26 51.83
CA ILE A 190 36.07 -52.52 50.41
C ILE A 190 34.68 -51.98 50.02
N VAL A 191 33.65 -52.22 50.85
CA VAL A 191 32.29 -51.72 50.56
C VAL A 191 32.25 -50.19 50.57
N ILE A 192 32.92 -49.52 51.52
CA ILE A 192 32.99 -48.05 51.58
C ILE A 192 33.68 -47.49 50.33
N VAL A 193 34.80 -48.08 49.90
CA VAL A 193 35.53 -47.62 48.70
C VAL A 193 34.64 -47.73 47.46
N ILE A 194 33.95 -48.86 47.26
CA ILE A 194 33.05 -49.02 46.11
C ILE A 194 31.88 -48.03 46.18
N MET A 195 31.32 -47.79 47.37
CA MET A 195 30.24 -46.82 47.56
C MET A 195 30.66 -45.38 47.20
N VAL A 196 31.84 -44.95 47.66
CA VAL A 196 32.39 -43.63 47.32
C VAL A 196 32.64 -43.51 45.81
N LEU A 197 33.21 -44.54 45.18
CA LEU A 197 33.43 -44.56 43.72
C LEU A 197 32.13 -44.45 42.93
N SER A 198 31.06 -45.13 43.37
CA SER A 198 29.72 -45.02 42.77
C SER A 198 29.17 -43.60 42.84
N ILE A 199 29.26 -42.95 44.01
CA ILE A 199 28.77 -41.57 44.21
C ILE A 199 29.54 -40.59 43.33
N VAL A 200 30.87 -40.69 43.33
CA VAL A 200 31.73 -39.80 42.52
C VAL A 200 31.43 -39.99 41.03
N SER A 201 31.30 -41.23 40.56
CA SER A 201 30.96 -41.53 39.16
C SER A 201 29.57 -41.01 38.78
N ALA A 202 28.56 -41.17 39.65
CA ALA A 202 27.23 -40.61 39.43
C ALA A 202 27.26 -39.08 39.31
N LEU A 203 28.04 -38.40 40.17
CA LEU A 203 28.18 -36.94 40.14
C LEU A 203 28.91 -36.46 38.88
N LEU A 204 29.99 -37.13 38.48
CA LEU A 204 30.73 -36.82 37.24
C LEU A 204 29.85 -37.01 36.00
N PHE A 205 29.11 -38.13 35.89
CA PHE A 205 28.19 -38.35 34.78
C PHE A 205 27.04 -37.35 34.79
N GLY A 206 26.49 -37.01 35.97
CA GLY A 206 25.45 -36.00 36.12
C GLY A 206 25.89 -34.64 35.61
N LEU A 207 27.07 -34.16 36.03
CA LEU A 207 27.63 -32.90 35.56
C LEU A 207 27.96 -32.92 34.07
N TYR A 208 28.50 -34.03 33.57
CA TYR A 208 28.85 -34.18 32.14
C TYR A 208 27.61 -34.14 31.24
N ILE A 209 26.58 -34.92 31.58
CA ILE A 209 25.34 -34.99 30.79
C ILE A 209 24.56 -33.67 30.92
N SER A 210 24.46 -33.11 32.13
CA SER A 210 23.77 -31.84 32.35
C SER A 210 24.39 -30.72 31.51
N ASN A 211 25.71 -30.54 31.55
CA ASN A 211 26.38 -29.53 30.74
C ASN A 211 26.31 -29.80 29.24
N GLY A 212 26.29 -31.09 28.84
CA GLY A 212 26.15 -31.49 27.43
C GLY A 212 24.75 -31.26 26.84
N ILE A 213 23.72 -31.06 27.66
CA ILE A 213 22.34 -30.78 27.24
C ILE A 213 21.99 -29.31 27.45
N LEU A 214 22.37 -28.75 28.60
CA LEU A 214 21.96 -27.40 29.00
C LEU A 214 22.56 -26.32 28.07
N ARG A 215 23.83 -26.47 27.65
CA ARG A 215 24.47 -25.48 26.77
C ARG A 215 23.80 -25.40 25.40
N PRO A 216 23.64 -26.51 24.64
CA PRO A 216 23.01 -26.44 23.31
C PRO A 216 21.55 -26.02 23.37
N VAL A 217 20.80 -26.48 24.38
CA VAL A 217 19.41 -26.06 24.57
C VAL A 217 19.31 -24.55 24.81
N ASN A 218 20.21 -23.99 25.62
CA ASN A 218 20.24 -22.55 25.87
C ASN A 218 20.65 -21.75 24.61
N GLU A 219 21.63 -22.23 23.84
CA GLU A 219 22.00 -21.63 22.55
C GLU A 219 20.82 -21.61 21.57
N ILE A 220 20.12 -22.74 21.41
CA ILE A 220 18.95 -22.84 20.54
C ILE A 220 17.81 -21.96 21.04
N GLN A 221 17.56 -21.91 22.36
CA GLN A 221 16.56 -21.03 22.95
C GLN A 221 16.87 -19.56 22.67
N HIS A 222 18.11 -19.13 22.89
CA HIS A 222 18.52 -17.75 22.62
C HIS A 222 18.40 -17.40 21.13
N ALA A 223 18.83 -18.30 20.24
CA ALA A 223 18.67 -18.11 18.79
C ALA A 223 17.18 -18.01 18.40
N ALA A 224 16.32 -18.87 18.95
CA ALA A 224 14.87 -18.82 18.73
C ALA A 224 14.23 -17.53 19.28
N GLN A 225 14.68 -17.04 20.44
CA GLN A 225 14.22 -15.76 21.00
C GLN A 225 14.60 -14.58 20.13
N LYS A 226 15.84 -14.54 19.63
CA LYS A 226 16.30 -13.51 18.69
C LYS A 226 15.51 -13.53 17.38
N LEU A 227 15.34 -14.72 16.79
CA LEU A 227 14.48 -14.94 15.62
C LEU A 227 13.05 -14.42 15.85
N ALA A 228 12.44 -14.77 16.99
CA ALA A 228 11.10 -14.31 17.35
C ALA A 228 11.02 -12.79 17.55
N GLY A 229 12.12 -12.16 17.98
CA GLY A 229 12.27 -10.71 18.07
C GLY A 229 12.59 -10.02 16.74
N GLY A 230 12.82 -10.77 15.65
CA GLY A 230 13.25 -10.21 14.36
C GLY A 230 14.73 -9.83 14.29
N GLU A 231 15.53 -10.17 15.31
CA GLU A 231 16.97 -9.93 15.35
C GLU A 231 17.72 -11.09 14.67
N LEU A 232 17.88 -11.00 13.35
CA LEU A 232 18.61 -12.01 12.58
C LEU A 232 20.13 -11.87 12.76
N ASP A 233 20.60 -10.65 12.96
CA ASP A 233 22.01 -10.35 13.17
C ASP A 233 22.46 -10.83 14.56
N GLY A 234 23.38 -11.79 14.57
CA GLY A 234 23.90 -12.40 15.79
C GLY A 234 23.02 -13.47 16.41
N ALA A 235 21.98 -13.97 15.70
CA ALA A 235 21.38 -15.27 15.99
C ALA A 235 22.31 -16.36 15.43
N PHE A 236 23.01 -17.08 16.31
CA PHE A 236 23.95 -18.13 15.91
C PHE A 236 23.87 -19.30 16.88
N VAL A 237 23.86 -20.51 16.32
CA VAL A 237 23.93 -21.76 17.09
C VAL A 237 25.25 -22.44 16.73
N ALA A 238 26.18 -22.46 17.70
CA ALA A 238 27.52 -22.99 17.52
C ALA A 238 27.56 -24.51 17.65
N TYR A 239 26.63 -25.08 18.43
CA TYR A 239 26.55 -26.51 18.64
C TYR A 239 26.38 -27.30 17.34
N THR A 240 27.21 -28.32 17.17
CA THR A 240 27.18 -29.26 16.05
C THR A 240 27.37 -30.67 16.59
N SER A 241 26.44 -31.57 16.25
CA SER A 241 26.45 -32.97 16.66
C SER A 241 25.55 -33.78 15.73
N GLU A 242 25.73 -35.09 15.68
CA GLU A 242 24.82 -36.01 14.97
C GLU A 242 23.59 -36.40 15.83
N ASP A 243 23.56 -35.96 17.08
CA ASP A 243 22.46 -36.22 18.02
C ASP A 243 21.21 -35.37 17.73
N GLU A 244 20.16 -35.58 18.53
CA GLU A 244 18.89 -34.89 18.36
C GLU A 244 19.01 -33.35 18.53
N LEU A 245 19.93 -32.87 19.38
CA LEU A 245 20.15 -31.44 19.60
C LEU A 245 20.95 -30.82 18.44
N GLY A 246 21.87 -31.58 17.84
CA GLY A 246 22.59 -31.15 16.65
C GLY A 246 21.66 -30.97 15.45
N LYS A 247 20.75 -31.93 15.20
CA LYS A 247 19.72 -31.79 14.16
C LYS A 247 18.78 -30.60 14.39
N MET A 248 18.44 -30.31 15.66
CA MET A 248 17.65 -29.14 16.02
C MET A 248 18.45 -27.84 15.78
N SER A 249 19.75 -27.84 16.09
CA SER A 249 20.67 -26.73 15.82
C SER A 249 20.78 -26.44 14.32
N ASP A 250 20.91 -27.48 13.49
CA ASP A 250 20.96 -27.35 12.04
C ASP A 250 19.64 -26.81 11.48
N SER A 251 18.50 -27.31 11.95
CA SER A 251 17.18 -26.81 11.53
C SER A 251 16.99 -25.32 11.87
N ILE A 252 17.48 -24.87 13.03
CA ILE A 252 17.45 -23.46 13.41
C ILE A 252 18.42 -22.64 12.56
N ARG A 253 19.62 -23.16 12.26
CA ARG A 253 20.58 -22.48 11.36
C ARG A 253 20.01 -22.29 9.96
N ASP A 254 19.37 -23.32 9.42
CA ASP A 254 18.68 -23.26 8.12
C ASP A 254 17.56 -22.21 8.16
N LEU A 255 16.78 -22.14 9.24
CA LEU A 255 15.73 -21.14 9.42
C LEU A 255 16.31 -19.72 9.49
N ILE A 256 17.39 -19.50 10.25
CA ILE A 256 18.09 -18.20 10.34
C ILE A 256 18.58 -17.78 8.95
N SER A 257 19.31 -18.66 8.27
CA SER A 257 19.85 -18.36 6.93
C SER A 257 18.72 -18.05 5.95
N TYR A 258 17.64 -18.83 5.98
CA TYR A 258 16.51 -18.66 5.07
C TYR A 258 15.76 -17.35 5.33
N GLN A 259 15.51 -16.99 6.59
CA GLN A 259 14.89 -15.70 6.91
C GLN A 259 15.81 -14.52 6.58
N HIS A 260 17.11 -14.63 6.86
CA HIS A 260 18.07 -13.57 6.57
C HIS A 260 18.11 -13.26 5.06
N THR A 261 18.26 -14.28 4.21
CA THR A 261 18.27 -14.10 2.76
C THR A 261 16.97 -13.48 2.23
N ILE A 262 15.80 -13.88 2.73
CA ILE A 262 14.52 -13.30 2.29
C ILE A 262 14.39 -11.84 2.72
N ILE A 263 14.71 -11.52 3.98
CA ILE A 263 14.60 -10.15 4.50
C ILE A 263 15.59 -9.23 3.79
N GLU A 264 16.83 -9.66 3.57
CA GLU A 264 17.82 -8.90 2.82
C GLU A 264 17.38 -8.64 1.38
N ASP A 265 16.87 -9.65 0.67
CA ASP A 265 16.36 -9.49 -0.70
C ASP A 265 15.12 -8.59 -0.76
N ILE A 266 14.20 -8.66 0.22
CA ILE A 266 13.06 -7.72 0.33
C ILE A 266 13.56 -6.29 0.53
N SER A 267 14.51 -6.09 1.45
CA SER A 267 15.10 -4.77 1.74
C SER A 267 15.83 -4.20 0.53
N ASP A 268 16.57 -5.01 -0.21
CA ASP A 268 17.24 -4.62 -1.45
C ASP A 268 16.24 -4.19 -2.54
N ILE A 269 15.19 -4.99 -2.77
CA ILE A 269 14.15 -4.70 -3.77
C ILE A 269 13.44 -3.40 -3.42
N LEU A 270 12.87 -3.31 -2.20
CA LEU A 270 12.10 -2.14 -1.79
C LEU A 270 13.00 -0.90 -1.64
N GLY A 271 14.25 -1.07 -1.22
CA GLY A 271 15.24 0.01 -1.17
C GLY A 271 15.60 0.54 -2.54
N SER A 272 15.75 -0.33 -3.55
CA SER A 272 15.97 0.06 -4.94
C SER A 272 14.76 0.79 -5.52
N MET A 273 13.54 0.28 -5.26
CA MET A 273 12.30 0.95 -5.68
C MET A 273 12.13 2.33 -5.03
N ALA A 274 12.50 2.48 -3.76
CA ALA A 274 12.46 3.77 -3.06
C ALA A 274 13.46 4.79 -3.63
N GLN A 275 14.57 4.32 -4.23
CA GLN A 275 15.52 5.16 -4.97
C GLN A 275 15.08 5.40 -6.43
N GLY A 276 13.91 4.89 -6.81
CA GLY A 276 13.31 5.06 -8.12
C GLY A 276 13.68 3.99 -9.14
N ASN A 277 14.37 2.92 -8.74
CA ASN A 277 14.69 1.81 -9.63
C ASN A 277 13.61 0.73 -9.60
N PHE A 278 12.74 0.72 -10.61
CA PHE A 278 11.68 -0.27 -10.80
C PHE A 278 12.12 -1.44 -11.70
N ARG A 279 13.35 -1.45 -12.20
CA ARG A 279 13.95 -2.59 -12.92
C ARG A 279 14.46 -3.69 -12.01
N VAL A 280 14.56 -3.42 -10.71
CA VAL A 280 15.05 -4.37 -9.72
C VAL A 280 14.28 -5.69 -9.73
N GLN A 281 15.01 -6.78 -9.55
CA GLN A 281 14.47 -8.14 -9.43
C GLN A 281 15.13 -8.87 -8.26
N SER A 282 14.39 -9.82 -7.69
CA SER A 282 14.89 -10.71 -6.64
C SER A 282 16.09 -11.52 -7.14
N LYS A 283 17.16 -11.53 -6.34
CA LYS A 283 18.37 -12.34 -6.56
C LYS A 283 18.26 -13.73 -5.92
N ALA A 284 17.30 -13.91 -5.00
CA ALA A 284 17.14 -15.11 -4.17
C ALA A 284 15.80 -15.82 -4.39
N ARG A 285 15.31 -15.88 -5.64
CA ARG A 285 13.95 -16.37 -5.98
C ARG A 285 13.66 -17.77 -5.42
N GLU A 286 14.65 -18.65 -5.38
CA GLU A 286 14.56 -20.02 -4.87
C GLU A 286 14.29 -20.13 -3.36
N TYR A 287 14.52 -19.05 -2.60
CA TYR A 287 14.21 -18.92 -1.18
C TYR A 287 12.77 -18.47 -0.93
N TYR A 288 12.00 -18.05 -1.94
CA TYR A 288 10.60 -17.68 -1.74
C TYR A 288 9.67 -18.89 -1.89
N ARG A 289 9.72 -19.83 -0.95
CA ARG A 289 8.86 -21.03 -0.95
C ARG A 289 7.65 -20.89 -0.03
N GLY A 290 6.58 -21.63 -0.34
CA GLY A 290 5.36 -21.64 0.45
C GLY A 290 4.72 -20.25 0.55
N GLN A 291 4.45 -19.78 1.77
CA GLN A 291 3.79 -18.49 2.00
C GLN A 291 4.66 -17.29 1.62
N TYR A 292 6.00 -17.40 1.65
CA TYR A 292 6.90 -16.31 1.26
C TYR A 292 6.79 -15.97 -0.23
N ASN A 293 6.43 -16.93 -1.09
CA ASN A 293 6.20 -16.67 -2.53
C ASN A 293 5.12 -15.61 -2.77
N ARG A 294 4.12 -15.51 -1.88
CA ARG A 294 3.07 -14.49 -1.98
C ARG A 294 3.64 -13.08 -1.80
N ILE A 295 4.62 -12.91 -0.92
CA ILE A 295 5.30 -11.62 -0.71
C ILE A 295 6.02 -11.21 -2.00
N LEU A 296 6.78 -12.13 -2.62
CA LEU A 296 7.46 -11.87 -3.88
C LEU A 296 6.49 -11.50 -5.01
N ILE A 297 5.34 -12.19 -5.10
CA ILE A 297 4.30 -11.87 -6.09
C ILE A 297 3.73 -10.47 -5.81
N SER A 298 3.34 -10.16 -4.57
CA SER A 298 2.77 -8.85 -4.24
C SER A 298 3.76 -7.70 -4.44
N MET A 299 5.07 -7.90 -4.16
CA MET A 299 6.09 -6.90 -4.48
C MET A 299 6.22 -6.66 -5.97
N ARG A 300 6.15 -7.73 -6.79
CA ARG A 300 6.16 -7.60 -8.26
C ARG A 300 4.92 -6.89 -8.77
N GLU A 301 3.74 -7.26 -8.29
CA GLU A 301 2.49 -6.58 -8.66
C GLU A 301 2.51 -5.10 -8.27
N LEU A 302 3.01 -4.77 -7.08
CA LEU A 302 3.17 -3.38 -6.64
C LEU A 302 4.13 -2.62 -7.56
N ARG A 303 5.29 -3.21 -7.88
CA ARG A 303 6.26 -2.65 -8.81
C ARG A 303 5.66 -2.42 -10.19
N ASP A 304 5.00 -3.43 -10.77
CA ASP A 304 4.44 -3.37 -12.11
C ASP A 304 3.28 -2.35 -12.20
N ASN A 305 2.48 -2.22 -11.14
CA ASN A 305 1.43 -1.21 -11.07
C ASN A 305 2.01 0.21 -10.98
N LEU A 306 3.02 0.43 -10.13
CA LEU A 306 3.67 1.74 -10.02
C LEU A 306 4.41 2.11 -11.32
N ASP A 307 5.08 1.15 -11.95
CA ASP A 307 5.72 1.29 -13.25
C ASP A 307 4.72 1.78 -14.32
N SER A 308 3.58 1.08 -14.44
CA SER A 308 2.49 1.44 -15.36
C SER A 308 1.90 2.81 -15.07
N ILE A 309 1.70 3.17 -13.80
CA ILE A 309 1.17 4.50 -13.41
C ILE A 309 2.16 5.60 -13.79
N LEU A 310 3.46 5.42 -13.53
CA LEU A 310 4.49 6.40 -13.86
C LEU A 310 4.64 6.57 -15.38
N LEU A 311 4.58 5.49 -16.15
CA LEU A 311 4.53 5.54 -17.62
C LEU A 311 3.29 6.32 -18.12
N GLN A 312 2.12 6.07 -17.53
CA GLN A 312 0.90 6.80 -17.89
C GLN A 312 0.95 8.28 -17.53
N ILE A 313 1.59 8.64 -16.40
CA ILE A 313 1.83 10.03 -16.01
C ILE A 313 2.73 10.71 -17.04
N GLY A 314 3.85 10.08 -17.44
CA GLY A 314 4.74 10.62 -18.47
C GLY A 314 4.02 10.83 -19.80
N HIS A 315 3.20 9.85 -20.23
CA HIS A 315 2.40 9.99 -21.46
C HIS A 315 1.37 11.12 -21.35
N SER A 316 0.65 11.21 -20.23
CA SER A 316 -0.36 12.25 -20.00
C SER A 316 0.28 13.63 -19.94
N ALA A 317 1.44 13.76 -19.31
CA ALA A 317 2.21 15.00 -19.27
C ALA A 317 2.60 15.43 -20.69
N LYS A 318 3.15 14.53 -21.50
CA LYS A 318 3.46 14.81 -22.91
C LYS A 318 2.23 15.28 -23.70
N GLN A 319 1.07 14.61 -23.53
CA GLN A 319 -0.17 15.04 -24.18
C GLN A 319 -0.63 16.44 -23.73
N VAL A 320 -0.43 16.80 -22.46
CA VAL A 320 -0.72 18.15 -21.95
C VAL A 320 0.25 19.16 -22.55
N ALA A 321 1.55 18.84 -22.67
CA ALA A 321 2.53 19.71 -23.32
C ALA A 321 2.18 19.97 -24.79
N ASP A 322 1.96 18.90 -25.57
CA ASP A 322 1.56 18.99 -26.98
C ASP A 322 0.24 19.77 -27.14
N GLY A 323 -0.75 19.49 -26.29
CA GLY A 323 -2.04 20.19 -26.29
C GLY A 323 -1.91 21.67 -25.94
N SER A 324 -1.02 22.01 -25.00
CA SER A 324 -0.77 23.40 -24.61
C SER A 324 -0.04 24.17 -25.71
N GLU A 325 0.92 23.54 -26.40
CA GLU A 325 1.56 24.14 -27.58
C GLU A 325 0.52 24.44 -28.67
N GLN A 326 -0.41 23.53 -28.92
CA GLN A 326 -1.51 23.74 -29.86
C GLN A 326 -2.44 24.88 -29.44
N VAL A 327 -2.79 24.98 -28.15
CA VAL A 327 -3.63 26.09 -27.63
C VAL A 327 -2.88 27.42 -27.73
N SER A 328 -1.58 27.47 -27.43
CA SER A 328 -0.76 28.67 -27.57
C SER A 328 -0.68 29.15 -29.02
N ALA A 329 -0.46 28.23 -29.97
CA ALA A 329 -0.49 28.54 -31.40
C ALA A 329 -1.88 29.06 -31.84
N GLY A 330 -2.96 28.45 -31.33
CA GLY A 330 -4.33 28.91 -31.58
C GLY A 330 -4.61 30.30 -31.00
N ALA A 331 -4.10 30.59 -29.81
CA ALA A 331 -4.22 31.89 -29.17
C ALA A 331 -3.45 32.97 -29.94
N GLN A 332 -2.24 32.69 -30.43
CA GLN A 332 -1.49 33.60 -31.31
C GLN A 332 -2.24 33.87 -32.63
N ALA A 333 -2.84 32.84 -33.23
CA ALA A 333 -3.66 33.02 -34.42
C ALA A 333 -4.92 33.88 -34.13
N LEU A 334 -5.55 33.70 -32.96
CA LEU A 334 -6.68 34.52 -32.53
C LEU A 334 -6.27 35.97 -32.28
N ALA A 335 -5.11 36.21 -31.66
CA ALA A 335 -4.56 37.55 -31.46
C ALA A 335 -4.29 38.26 -32.80
N LEU A 336 -3.69 37.54 -33.77
CA LEU A 336 -3.48 38.07 -35.12
C LEU A 336 -4.80 38.38 -35.81
N GLY A 337 -5.79 37.48 -35.73
CA GLY A 337 -7.13 37.70 -36.28
C GLY A 337 -7.86 38.87 -35.62
N ALA A 338 -7.71 39.05 -34.31
CA ALA A 338 -8.25 40.20 -33.59
C ALA A 338 -7.58 41.51 -34.05
N ALA A 339 -6.26 41.52 -34.29
CA ALA A 339 -5.56 42.68 -34.82
C ALA A 339 -6.02 43.04 -36.24
N GLU A 340 -6.22 42.05 -37.13
CA GLU A 340 -6.79 42.27 -38.47
C GLU A 340 -8.24 42.78 -38.40
N GLN A 341 -9.05 42.22 -37.49
CA GLN A 341 -10.40 42.70 -37.24
C GLN A 341 -10.41 44.14 -36.72
N ALA A 342 -9.48 44.52 -35.84
CA ALA A 342 -9.36 45.89 -35.35
C ALA A 342 -9.15 46.87 -36.50
N GLY A 343 -8.24 46.56 -37.42
CA GLY A 343 -8.02 47.38 -38.63
C GLY A 343 -9.28 47.47 -39.51
N SER A 344 -10.00 46.36 -39.68
CA SER A 344 -11.26 46.34 -40.44
C SER A 344 -12.37 47.16 -39.78
N VAL A 345 -12.44 47.16 -38.45
CA VAL A 345 -13.39 47.95 -37.65
C VAL A 345 -13.06 49.44 -37.72
N GLU A 346 -11.78 49.81 -37.68
CA GLU A 346 -11.34 51.20 -37.88
C GLU A 346 -11.73 51.72 -39.27
N GLU A 347 -11.50 50.92 -40.33
CA GLU A 347 -11.88 51.28 -41.69
C GLU A 347 -13.41 51.38 -41.85
N LEU A 348 -14.16 50.46 -41.23
CA LEU A 348 -15.62 50.51 -41.20
C LEU A 348 -16.14 51.75 -40.45
N ALA A 349 -15.55 52.09 -39.30
CA ALA A 349 -15.90 53.29 -38.55
C ALA A 349 -15.66 54.56 -39.40
N ALA A 350 -14.54 54.63 -40.12
CA ALA A 350 -14.25 55.72 -41.04
C ALA A 350 -15.27 55.79 -42.20
N ALA A 351 -15.67 54.63 -42.76
CA ALA A 351 -16.68 54.58 -43.81
C ALA A 351 -18.06 55.04 -43.31
N VAL A 352 -18.47 54.62 -42.11
CA VAL A 352 -19.73 55.03 -41.47
C VAL A 352 -19.72 56.53 -41.16
N HIS A 353 -18.58 57.06 -40.70
CA HIS A 353 -18.41 58.51 -40.49
C HIS A 353 -18.60 59.31 -41.78
N ASN A 354 -17.96 58.90 -42.88
CA ASN A 354 -18.15 59.52 -44.19
C ASN A 354 -19.61 59.44 -44.66
N ILE A 355 -20.30 58.30 -44.45
CA ILE A 355 -21.73 58.17 -44.77
C ILE A 355 -22.56 59.15 -43.95
N SER A 356 -22.28 59.29 -42.64
CA SER A 356 -22.96 60.24 -41.75
C SER A 356 -22.83 61.68 -42.27
N GLU A 357 -21.62 62.08 -42.67
CA GLU A 357 -21.35 63.41 -43.23
C GLU A 357 -22.16 63.64 -44.52
N ARG A 358 -22.17 62.67 -45.45
CA ARG A 358 -22.93 62.76 -46.70
C ARG A 358 -24.44 62.75 -46.49
N VAL A 359 -24.95 62.04 -45.49
CA VAL A 359 -26.37 62.07 -45.10
C VAL A 359 -26.74 63.47 -44.61
N ASN A 360 -25.89 64.09 -43.78
CA ASN A 360 -26.13 65.43 -43.26
C ASN A 360 -26.08 66.48 -44.40
N GLU A 361 -25.10 66.39 -45.29
CA GLU A 361 -25.00 67.23 -46.49
C GLU A 361 -26.23 67.06 -47.42
N THR A 362 -26.75 65.84 -47.55
CA THR A 362 -27.98 65.58 -48.33
C THR A 362 -29.21 66.21 -47.67
N ALA A 363 -29.29 66.20 -46.34
CA ALA A 363 -30.39 66.82 -45.59
C ALA A 363 -30.39 68.34 -45.78
N GLU A 364 -29.21 68.96 -45.69
CA GLU A 364 -29.02 70.39 -45.93
C GLU A 364 -29.40 70.76 -47.37
N ASN A 365 -28.86 70.04 -48.36
CA ASN A 365 -29.19 70.26 -49.78
C ASN A 365 -30.69 70.09 -50.08
N ALA A 366 -31.36 69.13 -49.44
CA ALA A 366 -32.82 68.97 -49.56
C ALA A 366 -33.56 70.15 -48.93
N GLY A 367 -33.10 70.65 -47.78
CA GLY A 367 -33.62 71.87 -47.15
C GLY A 367 -33.52 73.08 -48.07
N ASP A 368 -32.34 73.32 -48.64
CA ASP A 368 -32.09 74.43 -49.56
C ASP A 368 -32.90 74.32 -50.84
N ALA A 369 -32.96 73.12 -51.44
CA ALA A 369 -33.78 72.86 -52.63
C ALA A 369 -35.26 73.14 -52.37
N ARG A 370 -35.77 72.82 -51.18
CA ARG A 370 -37.15 73.12 -50.78
C ARG A 370 -37.40 74.62 -50.74
N VAL A 371 -36.51 75.39 -50.11
CA VAL A 371 -36.63 76.85 -50.03
C VAL A 371 -36.60 77.49 -51.42
N GLN A 372 -35.65 77.09 -52.26
CA GLN A 372 -35.55 77.60 -53.64
C GLN A 372 -36.78 77.25 -54.49
N THR A 373 -37.28 76.02 -54.36
CA THR A 373 -38.47 75.55 -55.11
C THR A 373 -39.73 76.28 -54.66
N ASP A 374 -39.88 76.56 -53.36
CA ASP A 374 -41.00 77.33 -52.82
C ASP A 374 -40.99 78.78 -53.35
N GLN A 375 -39.82 79.44 -53.34
CA GLN A 375 -39.64 80.76 -53.93
C GLN A 375 -39.97 80.79 -55.43
N ALA A 376 -39.49 79.80 -56.19
CA ALA A 376 -39.82 79.65 -57.61
C ALA A 376 -41.33 79.45 -57.80
N GLY A 377 -41.98 78.66 -56.93
CA GLY A 377 -43.43 78.47 -56.94
C GLY A 377 -44.21 79.76 -56.75
N ILE A 378 -43.79 80.61 -55.80
CA ILE A 378 -44.37 81.94 -55.58
C ILE A 378 -44.20 82.81 -56.84
N GLN A 379 -43.02 82.83 -57.44
CA GLN A 379 -42.73 83.67 -58.60
C GLN A 379 -43.47 83.24 -59.87
N VAL A 380 -43.64 81.94 -60.09
CA VAL A 380 -44.47 81.40 -61.18
C VAL A 380 -45.94 81.69 -60.92
N SER A 381 -46.42 81.60 -59.67
CA SER A 381 -47.80 81.95 -59.32
C SER A 381 -48.10 83.44 -59.59
N MET A 382 -47.17 84.34 -59.25
CA MET A 382 -47.27 85.76 -59.61
C MET A 382 -47.28 85.97 -61.13
N SER A 383 -46.40 85.28 -61.86
CA SER A 383 -46.35 85.33 -63.33
C SER A 383 -47.65 84.83 -63.96
N SER A 384 -48.25 83.76 -63.42
CA SER A 384 -49.55 83.23 -63.85
C SER A 384 -50.66 84.24 -63.64
N LYS A 385 -50.69 84.95 -62.49
CA LYS A 385 -51.63 86.04 -62.24
C LYS A 385 -51.45 87.20 -63.22
N LYS A 386 -50.22 87.61 -63.50
CA LYS A 386 -49.91 88.66 -64.48
C LYS A 386 -50.32 88.28 -65.91
N MET A 387 -50.18 87.01 -66.26
CA MET A 387 -50.65 86.49 -67.55
C MET A 387 -52.19 86.53 -67.65
N GLN A 388 -52.89 86.23 -66.55
CA GLN A 388 -54.35 86.38 -66.51
C GLN A 388 -54.77 87.84 -66.72
N GLU A 389 -54.10 88.80 -66.07
CA GLU A 389 -54.32 90.24 -66.29
C GLU A 389 -54.08 90.62 -67.76
N MET A 390 -53.08 90.03 -68.43
CA MET A 390 -52.80 90.24 -69.86
C MET A 390 -53.90 89.68 -70.77
N ILE A 391 -54.39 88.48 -70.49
CA ILE A 391 -55.52 87.87 -71.24
C ILE A 391 -56.76 88.76 -71.12
N ASP A 392 -57.07 89.23 -69.92
CA ASP A 392 -58.20 90.13 -69.69
C ASP A 392 -58.03 91.45 -70.47
N ALA A 393 -56.82 92.02 -70.50
CA ALA A 393 -56.52 93.21 -71.29
C ALA A 393 -56.67 92.97 -72.80
N MET A 394 -56.21 91.84 -73.33
CA MET A 394 -56.38 91.47 -74.75
C MET A 394 -57.84 91.33 -75.13
N LYS A 395 -58.66 90.74 -74.25
CA LYS A 395 -60.10 90.64 -74.44
C LYS A 395 -60.77 92.01 -74.53
N VAL A 396 -60.38 92.95 -73.66
CA VAL A 396 -60.87 94.34 -73.72
C VAL A 396 -60.46 95.02 -75.02
N ILE A 397 -59.20 94.84 -75.47
CA ILE A 397 -58.71 95.40 -76.74
C ILE A 397 -59.49 94.81 -77.93
N SER A 398 -59.76 93.51 -77.91
CA SER A 398 -60.54 92.81 -78.94
C SER A 398 -61.97 93.36 -79.02
N GLU A 399 -62.64 93.53 -77.88
CA GLU A 399 -63.98 94.15 -77.80
C GLU A 399 -63.98 95.59 -78.33
N LYS A 400 -62.97 96.40 -77.96
CA LYS A 400 -62.84 97.79 -78.44
C LYS A 400 -62.56 97.85 -79.94
N SER A 401 -61.76 96.93 -80.47
CA SER A 401 -61.46 96.82 -81.91
C SER A 401 -62.73 96.46 -82.71
N SER A 402 -63.55 95.56 -82.17
CA SER A 402 -64.88 95.24 -82.73
C SER A 402 -65.82 96.45 -82.73
N GLN A 403 -65.82 97.24 -81.64
CA GLN A 403 -66.59 98.48 -81.57
C GLN A 403 -66.13 99.51 -82.61
N ILE A 404 -64.82 99.71 -82.76
CA ILE A 404 -64.26 100.61 -83.78
C ILE A 404 -64.65 100.13 -85.18
N SER A 405 -64.56 98.83 -85.47
CA SER A 405 -64.97 98.27 -86.76
C SER A 405 -66.44 98.58 -87.09
N LYS A 406 -67.34 98.52 -86.11
CA LYS A 406 -68.75 98.93 -86.28
C LYS A 406 -68.89 100.42 -86.58
N ILE A 407 -68.14 101.28 -85.87
CA ILE A 407 -68.16 102.73 -86.09
C ILE A 407 -67.66 103.06 -87.50
N ILE A 408 -66.55 102.47 -87.94
CA ILE A 408 -66.01 102.69 -89.29
C ILE A 408 -67.02 102.26 -90.36
N LYS A 409 -67.73 101.14 -90.16
CA LYS A 409 -68.81 100.72 -91.05
C LYS A 409 -69.94 101.76 -91.11
N THR A 410 -70.34 102.32 -89.97
CA THR A 410 -71.32 103.42 -89.94
C THR A 410 -70.80 104.67 -90.66
N ILE A 411 -69.52 105.01 -90.55
CA ILE A 411 -68.92 106.14 -91.29
C ILE A 411 -68.91 105.86 -92.80
N GLU A 412 -68.61 104.64 -93.23
CA GLU A 412 -68.70 104.24 -94.64
C GLU A 412 -70.13 104.37 -95.17
N ASP A 413 -71.12 103.93 -94.38
CA ASP A 413 -72.55 104.07 -94.72
C ASP A 413 -72.96 105.55 -94.82
N ILE A 414 -72.51 106.41 -93.91
CA ILE A 414 -72.75 107.87 -93.95
C ILE A 414 -72.07 108.49 -95.18
N ALA A 415 -70.83 108.11 -95.49
CA ALA A 415 -70.11 108.59 -96.66
C ALA A 415 -70.84 108.19 -97.95
N PHE A 416 -71.34 106.96 -98.02
CA PHE A 416 -72.15 106.49 -99.14
C PHE A 416 -73.47 107.28 -99.27
N GLN A 417 -74.21 107.50 -98.17
CA GLN A 417 -75.42 108.33 -98.18
C GLN A 417 -75.13 109.77 -98.60
N THR A 418 -74.01 110.35 -98.15
CA THR A 418 -73.57 111.71 -98.48
C THR A 418 -73.21 111.82 -99.96
N ASN A 419 -72.58 110.80 -100.53
CA ASN A 419 -72.29 110.71 -101.97
C ASN A 419 -73.58 110.72 -102.82
N ILE A 420 -74.61 109.99 -102.39
CA ILE A 420 -75.93 109.96 -103.06
C ILE A 420 -76.66 111.31 -102.93
N LEU A 421 -76.64 111.92 -101.73
CA LEU A 421 -77.21 113.26 -101.50
C LEU A 421 -76.51 114.32 -102.37
N ALA A 422 -75.18 114.28 -102.44
CA ALA A 422 -74.38 115.18 -103.26
C ALA A 422 -74.64 114.99 -104.75
N LEU A 423 -74.80 113.74 -105.22
CA LEU A 423 -75.20 113.43 -106.59
C LEU A 423 -76.57 114.03 -106.92
N ASN A 424 -77.55 113.84 -106.04
CA ASN A 424 -78.89 114.41 -106.21
C ASN A 424 -78.85 115.95 -106.24
N ALA A 425 -78.05 116.56 -105.37
CA ALA A 425 -77.85 118.01 -105.34
C ALA A 425 -77.13 118.54 -106.60
N SER A 426 -76.11 117.83 -107.11
CA SER A 426 -75.43 118.17 -108.38
C SER A 426 -76.39 118.09 -109.57
N VAL A 427 -77.27 117.07 -109.61
CA VAL A 427 -78.28 116.91 -110.66
C VAL A 427 -79.30 118.05 -110.61
N GLU A 428 -79.81 118.41 -109.43
CA GLU A 428 -80.78 119.49 -109.30
C GLU A 428 -80.14 120.87 -109.56
N ALA A 429 -78.87 121.08 -109.17
CA ALA A 429 -78.13 122.30 -109.51
C ALA A 429 -77.90 122.44 -111.02
N ALA A 430 -77.67 121.35 -111.76
CA ALA A 430 -77.58 121.35 -113.22
C ALA A 430 -78.93 121.69 -113.89
N ARG A 431 -80.05 121.42 -113.21
CA ARG A 431 -81.42 121.67 -113.70
C ARG A 431 -81.80 123.16 -113.65
N VAL A 432 -81.23 123.96 -112.75
CA VAL A 432 -81.52 125.40 -112.57
C VAL A 432 -80.63 126.30 -113.47
N GLY A 433 -79.77 125.72 -114.32
CA GLY A 433 -78.97 126.46 -115.30
C GLY A 433 -78.01 127.48 -114.67
N LYS A 434 -77.79 128.65 -115.33
CA LYS A 434 -76.75 129.63 -114.95
C LYS A 434 -76.80 130.15 -113.50
N ALA A 435 -77.93 130.06 -112.79
CA ALA A 435 -78.03 130.47 -111.37
C ALA A 435 -77.53 129.39 -110.39
N GLY A 436 -77.42 128.13 -110.83
CA GLY A 436 -77.04 126.98 -110.01
C GLY A 436 -75.56 126.57 -110.10
N GLU A 437 -74.74 127.24 -110.92
CA GLU A 437 -73.32 126.88 -111.13
C GLU A 437 -72.51 126.84 -109.82
N GLY A 438 -72.73 127.80 -108.92
CA GLY A 438 -72.08 127.80 -107.59
C GLY A 438 -72.50 126.61 -106.71
N PHE A 439 -73.77 126.22 -106.76
CA PHE A 439 -74.29 125.06 -106.03
C PHE A 439 -73.81 123.73 -106.62
N ALA A 440 -73.68 123.65 -107.95
CA ALA A 440 -73.16 122.47 -108.64
C ALA A 440 -71.69 122.20 -108.28
N VAL A 441 -70.87 123.26 -108.14
CA VAL A 441 -69.47 123.16 -107.69
C VAL A 441 -69.42 122.67 -106.24
N VAL A 442 -70.23 123.23 -105.34
CA VAL A 442 -70.30 122.77 -103.92
C VAL A 442 -70.74 121.32 -103.83
N ALA A 443 -71.76 120.90 -104.59
CA ALA A 443 -72.24 119.51 -104.60
C ALA A 443 -71.18 118.54 -105.16
N LYS A 444 -70.42 118.93 -106.19
CA LYS A 444 -69.29 118.14 -106.71
C LYS A 444 -68.16 118.01 -105.69
N GLU A 445 -67.90 119.07 -104.92
CA GLU A 445 -66.89 119.05 -103.84
C GLU A 445 -67.33 118.17 -102.66
N ILE A 446 -68.61 118.25 -102.24
CA ILE A 446 -69.18 117.34 -101.22
C ILE A 446 -69.10 115.89 -101.68
N ARG A 447 -69.36 115.62 -102.97
CA ARG A 447 -69.25 114.29 -103.55
C ARG A 447 -67.82 113.75 -103.50
N ASN A 448 -66.84 114.58 -103.91
CA ASN A 448 -65.42 114.24 -103.82
C ASN A 448 -64.99 113.99 -102.37
N LEU A 449 -65.46 114.80 -101.42
CA LEU A 449 -65.22 114.59 -100.00
C LEU A 449 -65.84 113.27 -99.49
N ALA A 450 -67.05 112.92 -99.94
CA ALA A 450 -67.71 111.66 -99.61
C ALA A 450 -66.97 110.43 -100.17
N ASP A 451 -66.50 110.49 -101.42
CA ASP A 451 -65.68 109.43 -102.03
C ASP A 451 -64.35 109.26 -101.28
N ARG A 452 -63.66 110.36 -100.94
CA ARG A 452 -62.44 110.35 -100.10
C ARG A 452 -62.70 109.79 -98.70
N THR A 453 -63.86 110.09 -98.11
CA THR A 453 -64.25 109.58 -96.78
C THR A 453 -64.55 108.08 -96.84
N SER A 454 -65.19 107.60 -97.92
CA SER A 454 -65.42 106.17 -98.15
C SER A 454 -64.10 105.41 -98.36
N GLU A 455 -63.19 105.95 -99.18
CA GLU A 455 -61.86 105.37 -99.40
C GLU A 455 -61.03 105.32 -98.10
N ALA A 456 -61.01 106.41 -97.32
CA ALA A 456 -60.35 106.46 -96.02
C ALA A 456 -60.96 105.47 -95.01
N SER A 457 -62.29 105.32 -95.01
CA SER A 457 -63.00 104.36 -94.14
C SER A 457 -62.71 102.91 -94.53
N LYS A 458 -62.61 102.60 -95.83
CA LYS A 458 -62.18 101.27 -96.32
C LYS A 458 -60.75 100.96 -95.91
N ASN A 459 -59.83 101.90 -96.10
CA ASN A 459 -58.44 101.73 -95.66
C ASN A 459 -58.34 101.53 -94.14
N THR A 460 -59.11 102.29 -93.36
CA THR A 460 -59.19 102.11 -91.89
C THR A 460 -59.83 100.77 -91.52
N THR A 461 -60.82 100.28 -92.28
CA THR A 461 -61.42 98.96 -92.07
C THR A 461 -60.40 97.84 -92.25
N VAL A 462 -59.53 97.93 -93.26
CA VAL A 462 -58.44 96.97 -93.47
C VAL A 462 -57.50 96.99 -92.27
N LEU A 463 -57.02 98.17 -91.84
CA LEU A 463 -56.12 98.30 -90.69
C LEU A 463 -56.75 97.78 -89.38
N ILE A 464 -58.05 98.02 -89.15
CA ILE A 464 -58.75 97.51 -87.97
C ILE A 464 -58.94 95.99 -88.04
N LYS A 465 -59.21 95.42 -89.22
CA LYS A 465 -59.26 93.97 -89.39
C LYS A 465 -57.90 93.31 -89.12
N GLU A 466 -56.83 93.89 -89.63
CA GLU A 466 -55.46 93.42 -89.36
C GLU A 466 -55.11 93.56 -87.88
N SER A 467 -55.49 94.67 -87.24
CA SER A 467 -55.29 94.88 -85.79
C SER A 467 -56.09 93.88 -84.95
N ALA A 468 -57.34 93.60 -85.32
CA ALA A 468 -58.17 92.61 -84.63
C ALA A 468 -57.57 91.19 -84.76
N ALA A 469 -57.08 90.82 -85.94
CA ALA A 469 -56.41 89.55 -86.15
C ALA A 469 -55.10 89.44 -85.33
N ALA A 470 -54.32 90.52 -85.24
CA ALA A 470 -53.12 90.57 -84.41
C ALA A 470 -53.43 90.44 -82.91
N VAL A 471 -54.54 91.02 -82.45
CA VAL A 471 -55.01 90.90 -81.06
C VAL A 471 -55.52 89.48 -80.76
N GLU A 472 -56.25 88.86 -81.68
CA GLU A 472 -56.71 87.47 -81.54
C GLU A 472 -55.53 86.49 -81.45
N GLU A 473 -54.50 86.68 -82.27
CA GLU A 473 -53.27 85.89 -82.17
C GLU A 473 -52.51 86.16 -80.87
N GLY A 474 -52.47 87.41 -80.41
CA GLY A 474 -51.90 87.78 -79.11
C GLY A 474 -52.64 87.15 -77.92
N GLU A 475 -53.97 87.13 -77.96
CA GLU A 475 -54.82 86.46 -76.97
C GLU A 475 -54.54 84.95 -76.95
N ARG A 476 -54.44 84.31 -78.13
CA ARG A 476 -54.11 82.89 -78.25
C ARG A 476 -52.73 82.57 -77.68
N ALA A 477 -51.72 83.38 -77.98
CA ALA A 477 -50.36 83.22 -77.46
C ALA A 477 -50.30 83.41 -75.93
N ALA A 478 -51.02 84.41 -75.39
CA ALA A 478 -51.13 84.64 -73.95
C ALA A 478 -51.83 83.48 -73.24
N CYS A 479 -52.91 82.95 -73.82
CA CYS A 479 -53.63 81.78 -73.30
C CYS A 479 -52.75 80.51 -73.29
N ALA A 480 -52.01 80.25 -74.37
CA ALA A 480 -51.06 79.14 -74.43
C ALA A 480 -49.93 79.28 -73.38
N THR A 481 -49.46 80.51 -73.16
CA THR A 481 -48.45 80.82 -72.14
C THR A 481 -49.02 80.62 -70.72
N ALA A 482 -50.26 81.03 -70.46
CA ALA A 482 -50.94 80.80 -69.19
C ALA A 482 -51.11 79.30 -68.88
N GLY A 483 -51.50 78.50 -69.88
CA GLY A 483 -51.56 77.05 -69.75
C GLY A 483 -50.20 76.42 -69.42
N SER A 484 -49.13 76.90 -70.06
CA SER A 484 -47.77 76.48 -69.77
C SER A 484 -47.34 76.83 -68.34
N LEU A 485 -47.63 78.05 -67.87
CA LEU A 485 -47.35 78.47 -66.50
C LEU A 485 -48.13 77.63 -65.47
N ALA A 486 -49.39 77.30 -65.74
CA ALA A 486 -50.18 76.43 -64.86
C ALA A 486 -49.56 75.02 -64.74
N GLN A 487 -49.04 74.48 -65.84
CA GLN A 487 -48.31 73.21 -65.83
C GLN A 487 -47.00 73.32 -65.02
N VAL A 488 -46.26 74.42 -65.14
CA VAL A 488 -45.05 74.67 -64.34
C VAL A 488 -45.39 74.70 -62.84
N VAL A 489 -46.46 75.40 -62.42
CA VAL A 489 -46.91 75.41 -61.00
C VAL A 489 -47.18 73.98 -60.51
N LYS A 490 -47.84 73.15 -61.31
CA LYS A 490 -48.11 71.75 -60.97
C LYS A 490 -46.81 70.96 -60.81
N SER A 491 -45.88 71.11 -61.74
CA SER A 491 -44.55 70.48 -61.68
C SER A 491 -43.76 70.94 -60.46
N THR A 492 -43.77 72.24 -60.12
CA THR A 492 -43.10 72.78 -58.92
C THR A 492 -43.62 72.14 -57.63
N LYS A 493 -44.95 71.98 -57.49
CA LYS A 493 -45.53 71.27 -56.34
C LYS A 493 -45.05 69.82 -56.23
N GLN A 494 -44.90 69.16 -57.38
CA GLN A 494 -44.44 67.78 -57.45
C GLN A 494 -42.95 67.65 -57.07
N VAL A 495 -42.13 68.65 -57.41
CA VAL A 495 -40.74 68.76 -56.92
C VAL A 495 -40.72 68.92 -55.40
N ILE A 496 -41.52 69.83 -54.82
CA ILE A 496 -41.61 70.01 -53.35
C ILE A 496 -41.94 68.69 -52.66
N MET A 497 -42.97 67.96 -53.14
CA MET A 497 -43.33 66.66 -52.58
C MET A 497 -42.21 65.61 -52.67
N THR A 498 -41.34 65.72 -53.68
CA THR A 498 -40.20 64.81 -53.85
C THR A 498 -39.07 65.18 -52.91
N VAL A 499 -38.80 66.48 -52.73
CA VAL A 499 -37.82 66.99 -51.76
C VAL A 499 -38.23 66.65 -50.33
N ASP A 500 -39.51 66.73 -49.97
CA ASP A 500 -40.00 66.29 -48.65
C ASP A 500 -39.78 64.78 -48.42
N LYS A 501 -39.95 63.95 -49.45
CA LYS A 501 -39.63 62.51 -49.37
C LYS A 501 -38.14 62.27 -49.19
N ILE A 502 -37.28 63.05 -49.85
CA ILE A 502 -35.82 62.97 -49.68
C ILE A 502 -35.48 63.31 -48.23
N ALA A 503 -35.94 64.44 -47.71
CA ALA A 503 -35.68 64.85 -46.33
C ALA A 503 -36.14 63.80 -45.30
N ALA A 504 -37.32 63.19 -45.49
CA ALA A 504 -37.81 62.11 -44.64
C ALA A 504 -36.91 60.86 -44.71
N ALA A 505 -36.47 60.46 -45.92
CA ALA A 505 -35.56 59.34 -46.11
C ALA A 505 -34.18 59.60 -45.47
N THR A 506 -33.68 60.84 -45.58
CA THR A 506 -32.40 61.25 -44.99
C THR A 506 -32.43 61.22 -43.46
N ASN A 507 -33.54 61.64 -42.83
CA ASN A 507 -33.70 61.49 -41.38
C ASN A 507 -33.66 60.02 -40.93
N TYR A 508 -34.34 59.13 -41.66
CA TYR A 508 -34.30 57.70 -41.38
C TYR A 508 -32.90 57.10 -41.56
N GLN A 509 -32.18 57.52 -42.61
CA GLN A 509 -30.79 57.14 -42.83
C GLN A 509 -29.89 57.63 -41.68
N SER A 510 -30.09 58.84 -41.19
CA SER A 510 -29.32 59.38 -40.05
C SER A 510 -29.50 58.54 -38.79
N GLU A 511 -30.74 58.14 -38.47
CA GLU A 511 -31.02 57.27 -37.33
C GLU A 511 -30.36 55.88 -37.50
N SER A 512 -30.44 55.32 -38.70
CA SER A 512 -29.80 54.04 -39.03
C SER A 512 -28.27 54.11 -38.90
N VAL A 513 -27.65 55.22 -39.33
CA VAL A 513 -26.20 55.44 -39.23
C VAL A 513 -25.75 55.56 -37.77
N LEU A 514 -26.55 56.22 -36.92
CA LEU A 514 -26.28 56.28 -35.48
C LEU A 514 -26.30 54.88 -34.84
N GLN A 515 -27.27 54.05 -35.22
CA GLN A 515 -27.34 52.66 -34.74
C GLN A 515 -26.13 51.85 -35.20
N ILE A 516 -25.79 51.92 -36.49
CA ILE A 516 -24.61 51.21 -37.04
C ILE A 516 -23.34 51.66 -36.31
N THR A 517 -23.18 52.95 -36.03
CA THR A 517 -22.02 53.48 -35.29
C THR A 517 -21.91 52.86 -33.89
N ALA A 518 -23.04 52.71 -33.18
CA ALA A 518 -23.06 52.06 -31.87
C ALA A 518 -22.71 50.57 -31.95
N GLU A 519 -23.22 49.85 -32.96
CA GLU A 519 -22.90 48.43 -33.20
C GLU A 519 -21.42 48.22 -33.56
N VAL A 520 -20.83 49.12 -34.35
CA VAL A 520 -19.38 49.12 -34.64
C VAL A 520 -18.56 49.28 -33.36
N GLY A 521 -19.00 50.13 -32.43
CA GLY A 521 -18.39 50.25 -31.11
C GLY A 521 -18.41 48.94 -30.31
N GLN A 522 -19.54 48.23 -30.31
CA GLN A 522 -19.64 46.92 -29.64
C GLN A 522 -18.73 45.87 -30.27
N ILE A 523 -18.60 45.86 -31.60
CA ILE A 523 -17.67 44.97 -32.28
C ILE A 523 -16.22 45.29 -31.86
N SER A 524 -15.86 46.57 -31.75
CA SER A 524 -14.55 46.99 -31.26
C SER A 524 -14.26 46.46 -29.85
N ASP A 525 -15.24 46.50 -28.94
CA ASP A 525 -15.08 45.96 -27.58
C ASP A 525 -14.83 44.45 -27.60
N VAL A 526 -15.53 43.70 -28.46
CA VAL A 526 -15.32 42.25 -28.63
C VAL A 526 -13.94 41.95 -29.20
N VAL A 527 -13.48 42.72 -30.19
CA VAL A 527 -12.14 42.58 -30.76
C VAL A 527 -11.06 42.79 -29.69
N GLN A 528 -11.21 43.81 -28.84
CA GLN A 528 -10.28 44.06 -27.74
C GLN A 528 -10.30 42.94 -26.69
N SER A 529 -11.50 42.42 -26.36
CA SER A 529 -11.66 41.26 -25.48
C SER A 529 -10.99 40.00 -26.03
N ASN A 530 -11.13 39.74 -27.34
CA ASN A 530 -10.48 38.63 -28.02
C ASN A 530 -8.95 38.76 -27.95
N SER A 531 -8.41 39.96 -28.16
CA SER A 531 -6.97 40.22 -28.03
C SER A 531 -6.47 39.93 -26.61
N ALA A 532 -7.13 40.47 -25.59
CA ALA A 532 -6.75 40.25 -24.19
C ALA A 532 -6.85 38.76 -23.78
N THR A 533 -7.95 38.10 -24.16
CA THR A 533 -8.16 36.68 -23.88
C THR A 533 -7.12 35.80 -24.59
N SER A 534 -6.70 36.18 -25.80
CA SER A 534 -5.65 35.48 -26.54
C SER A 534 -4.30 35.58 -25.85
N GLU A 535 -3.93 36.74 -25.32
CA GLU A 535 -2.69 36.90 -24.55
C GLU A 535 -2.71 36.07 -23.27
N GLU A 536 -3.82 36.08 -22.53
CA GLU A 536 -3.99 35.26 -21.32
C GLU A 536 -3.92 33.76 -21.63
N LEU A 537 -4.57 33.30 -22.72
CA LEU A 537 -4.53 31.90 -23.15
C LEU A 537 -3.13 31.45 -23.57
N ALA A 538 -2.37 32.31 -24.26
CA ALA A 538 -0.99 32.01 -24.62
C ALA A 538 -0.12 31.85 -23.36
N ALA A 539 -0.22 32.77 -22.40
CA ALA A 539 0.52 32.70 -21.14
C ALA A 539 0.16 31.47 -20.31
N ALA A 540 -1.14 31.17 -20.16
CA ALA A 540 -1.60 29.98 -19.45
C ALA A 540 -1.12 28.68 -20.13
N SER A 541 -1.07 28.66 -21.46
CA SER A 541 -0.57 27.51 -22.22
C SER A 541 0.93 27.31 -22.07
N GLU A 542 1.72 28.39 -22.03
CA GLU A 542 3.15 28.30 -21.72
C GLU A 542 3.38 27.74 -20.31
N GLU A 543 2.59 28.17 -19.32
CA GLU A 543 2.67 27.66 -17.96
C GLU A 543 2.29 26.17 -17.89
N LEU A 544 1.20 25.75 -18.54
CA LEU A 544 0.80 24.34 -18.61
C LEU A 544 1.85 23.46 -19.29
N SER A 545 2.45 23.94 -20.38
CA SER A 545 3.54 23.25 -21.06
C SER A 545 4.76 23.08 -20.14
N SER A 546 5.13 24.13 -19.41
CA SER A 546 6.20 24.07 -18.41
C SER A 546 5.91 23.07 -17.29
N GLN A 547 4.69 23.06 -16.74
CA GLN A 547 4.28 22.10 -15.69
C GLN A 547 4.27 20.66 -16.20
N ALA A 548 3.81 20.45 -17.43
CA ALA A 548 3.85 19.16 -18.09
C ALA A 548 5.29 18.65 -18.25
N GLN A 549 6.21 19.51 -18.69
CA GLN A 549 7.62 19.15 -18.82
C GLN A 549 8.26 18.81 -17.46
N VAL A 550 7.91 19.52 -16.39
CA VAL A 550 8.35 19.18 -15.02
C VAL A 550 7.81 17.81 -14.60
N LEU A 551 6.56 17.46 -14.92
CA LEU A 551 6.01 16.15 -14.64
C LEU A 551 6.70 15.03 -15.44
N GLU A 552 7.04 15.29 -16.70
CA GLU A 552 7.83 14.38 -17.54
C GLU A 552 9.22 14.14 -16.93
N GLU A 553 9.94 15.21 -16.57
CA GLU A 553 11.24 15.10 -15.89
C GLU A 553 11.17 14.35 -14.55
N LEU A 554 10.10 14.56 -13.77
CA LEU A 554 9.88 13.84 -12.52
C LEU A 554 9.60 12.35 -12.76
N ALA A 555 8.86 12.01 -13.80
CA ALA A 555 8.60 10.62 -14.19
C ALA A 555 9.87 9.94 -14.74
N GLU A 556 10.71 10.65 -15.49
CA GLU A 556 11.98 10.15 -16.05
C GLU A 556 13.05 9.86 -15.00
N ARG A 557 12.95 10.42 -13.79
CA ARG A 557 13.84 10.06 -12.68
C ARG A 557 13.71 8.60 -12.26
N PHE A 558 12.61 7.95 -12.61
CA PHE A 558 12.36 6.55 -12.30
C PHE A 558 12.91 5.65 -13.41
N GLU A 559 13.71 4.65 -13.05
CA GLU A 559 14.14 3.62 -13.99
C GLU A 559 13.01 2.59 -14.16
N LEU A 560 12.15 2.86 -15.13
CA LEU A 560 10.98 2.05 -15.45
C LEU A 560 11.38 0.77 -16.21
N TYR A 561 10.58 -0.28 -16.05
CA TYR A 561 10.78 -1.58 -16.66
C TYR A 561 10.46 -1.54 -18.17
N GLY A 562 9.43 -0.77 -18.54
CA GLY A 562 8.95 -0.57 -19.91
C GLY A 562 9.90 0.15 -20.85
#